data_AF-A0A9E5NR16-F1
#
_entry.id   AF-A0A9E5NR16-F1
#
_cell.length_a   1.000
_cell.length_b   1.000
_cell.length_c   1.000
_cell.angle_alpha   90.00
_cell.angle_beta   90.00
_cell.angle_gamma   90.00
#
_symmetry.space_group_name_H-M   'P 1'
#
loop_
_entity.id
_entity.type
_entity.pdbx_description
1 polymer ?
#
loop_
_entity_poly.entity_id
_entity_poly.type
_entity_poly.pdbx_seq_one_letter_code
_entity_poly.pdbx_strand_id
1 'polypeptide(L)'
;MIDHPLGAAMMTHAEVIQQVGLMDEEFFMYAEEVDWCIRVKRAGWDIYCVPTARIVHHVGASTRLLRDEMFVALWRSRFRLFSKH
;
A
#
# COMPACT_ATOMS: atom_id res chain seq x y z
N MET A 1 -11.57 8.58 -8.77
CA MET A 1 -10.83 7.31 -8.92
C MET A 1 -9.36 7.60 -8.76
N ILE A 2 -8.61 6.72 -8.11
CA ILE A 2 -7.16 6.81 -7.92
C ILE A 2 -6.52 5.46 -8.24
N ASP A 3 -5.20 5.40 -8.35
CA ASP A 3 -4.49 4.13 -8.55
C ASP A 3 -4.27 3.38 -7.24
N HIS A 4 -3.93 4.09 -6.17
CA HIS A 4 -3.78 3.54 -4.82
C HIS A 4 -3.93 4.69 -3.80
N PRO A 5 -4.49 4.43 -2.60
CA PRO A 5 -4.41 5.36 -1.48
C PRO A 5 -3.03 5.27 -0.81
N LEU A 6 -2.84 6.02 0.27
CA LEU A 6 -1.77 5.73 1.24
C LEU A 6 -2.22 4.56 2.13
N GLY A 7 -1.31 3.62 2.43
CA GLY A 7 -1.61 2.43 3.23
C GLY A 7 -2.07 2.69 4.67
N ALA A 8 -1.99 3.93 5.14
CA ALA A 8 -2.35 4.32 6.51
C ALA A 8 -3.83 4.09 6.87
N ALA A 9 -4.73 4.16 5.90
CA ALA A 9 -6.15 3.88 6.10
C ALA A 9 -6.81 3.40 4.81
N MET A 10 -7.25 2.15 4.81
CA MET A 10 -7.91 1.51 3.69
C MET A 10 -9.08 0.69 4.19
N MET A 11 -10.14 0.61 3.38
CA MET A 11 -11.27 -0.27 3.61
C MET A 11 -11.61 -0.95 2.29
N THR A 12 -11.97 -2.23 2.35
CA THR A 12 -12.31 -3.03 1.18
C THR A 12 -13.38 -4.05 1.53
N HIS A 13 -14.07 -4.56 0.51
CA HIS A 13 -14.98 -5.68 0.67
C HIS A 13 -14.18 -6.96 0.96
N ALA A 14 -14.74 -7.86 1.78
CA ALA A 14 -14.12 -9.16 2.04
C ALA A 14 -13.94 -9.98 0.75
N GLU A 15 -14.85 -9.84 -0.22
CA GLU A 15 -14.78 -10.46 -1.54
C GLU A 15 -13.51 -10.06 -2.32
N VAL A 16 -13.09 -8.80 -2.22
CA VAL A 16 -11.86 -8.34 -2.86
C VAL A 16 -10.67 -9.12 -2.31
N ILE A 17 -10.59 -9.30 -0.98
CA ILE A 17 -9.52 -10.07 -0.33
C ILE A 17 -9.58 -11.55 -0.76
N GLN A 18 -10.77 -12.14 -0.84
CA GLN A 18 -10.95 -13.52 -1.29
C GLN A 18 -10.48 -13.72 -2.74
N GLN A 19 -10.68 -12.73 -3.61
CA GLN A 19 -10.30 -12.82 -5.01
C GLN A 19 -8.82 -12.52 -5.26
N VAL A 20 -8.28 -11.45 -4.64
CA VAL A 20 -6.93 -10.96 -4.97
C VAL A 20 -5.85 -11.42 -3.99
N GLY A 21 -6.26 -11.96 -2.84
CA GLY A 21 -5.39 -12.32 -1.72
C GLY A 21 -5.03 -11.13 -0.82
N LEU A 22 -4.23 -11.41 0.21
CA LEU A 22 -3.72 -10.40 1.14
C LEU A 22 -2.59 -9.56 0.50
N MET A 23 -2.12 -8.55 1.24
CA MET A 23 -0.88 -7.83 0.91
C MET A 23 0.30 -8.79 0.94
N ASP A 24 1.31 -8.54 0.09
CA ASP A 24 2.50 -9.39 -0.01
C ASP A 24 3.44 -9.11 1.18
N GLU A 25 3.55 -10.07 2.10
CA GLU A 25 4.35 -9.96 3.34
C GLU A 25 5.85 -9.86 3.09
N GLU A 26 6.33 -10.14 1.88
CA GLU A 26 7.74 -9.92 1.54
C GLU A 26 8.09 -8.43 1.40
N PHE A 27 7.10 -7.53 1.34
CA PHE A 27 7.30 -6.11 1.58
C PHE A 27 7.33 -5.85 3.09
N PHE A 28 8.52 -5.57 3.62
CA PHE A 28 8.66 -5.21 5.03
C PHE A 28 7.98 -3.87 5.37
N MET A 29 8.16 -2.85 4.51
CA MET A 29 7.56 -1.54 4.65
C MET A 29 7.61 -0.80 3.31
N TYR A 30 6.59 0.03 3.05
CA TYR A 30 6.39 0.81 1.83
C TYR A 30 6.07 -0.03 0.59
N ALA A 31 5.17 0.49 -0.24
CA ALA A 31 4.78 -0.06 -1.54
C ALA A 31 4.00 -1.39 -1.49
N GLU A 32 3.79 -2.00 -0.32
CA GLU A 32 2.91 -3.15 -0.14
C GLU A 32 1.47 -2.83 -0.54
N GLU A 33 1.01 -1.61 -0.25
CA GLU A 33 -0.33 -1.16 -0.60
C GLU A 33 -0.43 -0.90 -2.11
N VAL A 34 0.67 -0.45 -2.72
CA VAL A 34 0.74 -0.17 -4.16
C VAL A 34 0.66 -1.46 -4.96
N ASP A 35 1.46 -2.48 -4.59
CA ASP A 35 1.37 -3.85 -5.15
C ASP A 35 -0.06 -4.38 -5.07
N TRP A 36 -0.66 -4.29 -3.88
CA TRP A 36 -2.00 -4.82 -3.64
C TRP A 36 -3.04 -4.09 -4.48
N CYS A 37 -2.96 -2.76 -4.57
CA CYS A 37 -3.88 -1.96 -5.40
C CYS A 37 -3.72 -2.24 -6.91
N ILE A 38 -2.51 -2.52 -7.40
CA ILE A 38 -2.31 -2.96 -8.79
C ILE A 38 -3.05 -4.29 -9.04
N ARG A 39 -2.96 -5.25 -8.10
CA ARG A 39 -3.70 -6.53 -8.21
C ARG A 39 -5.21 -6.33 -8.15
N VAL A 40 -5.71 -5.48 -7.24
CA VAL A 40 -7.13 -5.10 -7.13
C VAL A 40 -7.65 -4.52 -8.45
N LYS A 41 -6.93 -3.57 -9.06
CA LYS A 41 -7.30 -3.00 -10.35
C LYS A 41 -7.25 -4.02 -11.48
N ARG A 42 -6.22 -4.88 -11.53
CA ARG A 42 -6.12 -5.98 -12.52
C ARG A 42 -7.28 -6.99 -12.39
N ALA A 43 -7.85 -7.13 -11.20
CA ALA A 43 -9.04 -7.95 -10.94
C ALA A 43 -10.38 -7.26 -11.30
N GLY A 44 -10.34 -6.02 -11.81
CA GLY A 44 -11.51 -5.28 -12.29
C GLY A 44 -12.20 -4.41 -11.23
N TRP A 45 -11.60 -4.23 -10.05
CA TRP A 45 -12.15 -3.37 -9.00
C TRP A 45 -11.65 -1.94 -9.11
N ASP A 46 -12.56 -1.01 -8.86
CA ASP A 46 -12.21 0.41 -8.76
C ASP A 46 -11.71 0.79 -7.37
N ILE A 47 -10.85 1.80 -7.33
CA ILE A 47 -10.31 2.36 -6.09
C ILE A 47 -10.66 3.86 -6.02
N TYR A 48 -11.24 4.26 -4.89
CA TYR A 48 -11.71 5.62 -4.65
C TYR A 48 -11.09 6.22 -3.39
N CYS A 49 -10.77 7.52 -3.45
CA CYS A 49 -10.54 8.32 -2.27
C CYS A 49 -11.90 8.83 -1.76
N VAL A 50 -12.12 8.75 -0.44
CA VAL A 50 -13.33 9.28 0.20
C VAL A 50 -12.97 10.61 0.89
N PRO A 51 -13.17 11.77 0.23
CA PRO A 51 -12.66 13.06 0.75
C PRO A 51 -13.38 13.53 2.01
N THR A 52 -14.55 12.98 2.31
CA THR A 52 -15.31 13.27 3.54
C THR A 52 -14.81 12.48 4.74
N ALA A 53 -14.06 11.39 4.53
CA ALA A 53 -13.48 10.60 5.62
C ALA A 53 -12.27 11.35 6.21
N ARG A 54 -12.23 11.44 7.55
CA ARG A 54 -11.14 12.12 8.27
C ARG A 54 -10.40 11.12 9.16
N ILE A 55 -9.13 10.88 8.85
CA ILE A 55 -8.23 10.04 9.61
C ILE A 55 -6.99 10.86 9.99
N VAL A 56 -6.53 10.74 11.23
CA VAL A 56 -5.26 11.32 11.68
C VAL A 56 -4.16 10.29 11.53
N HIS A 57 -3.14 10.60 10.74
CA HIS A 57 -1.95 9.77 10.58
C HIS A 57 -0.73 10.49 11.15
N HIS A 58 -0.03 9.86 12.09
CA HIS A 58 1.22 10.37 12.66
C HIS A 58 2.41 10.10 11.73
N VAL A 59 2.43 10.82 10.61
CA VAL A 59 3.35 10.62 9.48
C VAL A 59 4.80 10.44 9.93
N GLY A 60 5.42 9.34 9.50
CA GLY A 60 6.84 9.08 9.68
C GLY A 60 7.27 8.79 11.12
N ALA A 61 6.35 8.49 12.03
CA ALA A 61 6.70 8.10 13.40
C ALA A 61 7.63 6.87 13.43
N SER A 62 7.34 5.84 12.63
CA SER A 62 8.20 4.66 12.47
C SER A 62 9.51 4.98 11.75
N THR A 63 9.45 5.86 10.75
CA THR A 63 10.61 6.27 9.93
C THR A 63 11.62 7.11 10.71
N ARG A 64 11.15 7.97 11.61
CA ARG A 64 11.98 8.96 12.30
C ARG A 64 13.04 8.32 13.19
N LEU A 65 12.78 7.14 13.71
CA LEU A 65 13.66 6.43 14.63
C LEU A 65 14.83 5.73 13.92
N LEU A 66 14.65 5.36 12.65
CA LEU A 66 15.58 4.54 11.87
C LEU A 66 15.68 5.08 10.43
N ARG A 67 16.09 6.35 10.28
CA ARG A 67 15.98 7.07 8.99
C ARG A 67 16.75 6.38 7.87
N ASP A 68 17.97 5.96 8.11
CA ASP A 68 18.84 5.40 7.07
C ASP A 68 18.38 4.00 6.67
N GLU A 69 18.02 3.17 7.65
CA GLU A 69 17.47 1.83 7.42
C GLU A 69 16.13 1.92 6.67
N MET A 70 15.26 2.85 7.06
CA MET A 70 13.97 3.03 6.38
C MET A 70 14.12 3.65 5.00
N PHE A 71 15.15 4.46 4.76
CA PHE A 71 15.49 4.91 3.41
C PHE A 71 15.89 3.73 2.52
N VAL A 72 16.76 2.84 3.02
CA VAL A 72 17.13 1.61 2.30
C VAL A 72 15.92 0.70 2.09
N ALA A 73 15.07 0.52 3.10
CA ALA A 73 13.84 -0.26 3.00
C ALA A 73 12.90 0.27 1.91
N LEU A 74 12.67 1.59 1.88
CA LEU A 74 11.86 2.24 0.83
C LEU A 74 12.37 1.91 -0.57
N TRP A 75 13.67 2.02 -0.81
CA TRP A 75 14.24 1.74 -2.12
C TRP A 75 14.18 0.26 -2.48
N ARG A 76 14.48 -0.65 -1.52
CA ARG A 76 14.32 -2.09 -1.73
C ARG A 76 12.89 -2.46 -2.13
N SER A 77 11.89 -1.93 -1.42
CA SER A 77 10.48 -2.15 -1.74
C SER A 77 10.10 -1.60 -3.11
N ARG A 78 10.59 -0.42 -3.48
CA ARG A 78 10.36 0.13 -4.84
C ARG A 78 10.99 -0.74 -5.93
N PHE A 79 12.24 -1.17 -5.78
CA PHE A 79 12.88 -2.06 -6.75
C PHE A 79 12.11 -3.38 -6.90
N ARG A 80 11.63 -3.93 -5.78
CA ARG A 80 10.77 -5.12 -5.77
C ARG A 80 9.46 -4.88 -6.54
N LEU A 81 8.76 -3.78 -6.26
CA LEU A 81 7.52 -3.40 -6.94
C LEU A 81 7.73 -3.34 -8.47
N PHE A 82 8.78 -2.65 -8.92
CA PHE A 82 9.11 -2.53 -10.35
C PHE A 82 9.55 -3.84 -11.00
N SER A 83 10.13 -4.76 -10.22
CA SER A 83 10.49 -6.09 -10.74
C SER A 83 9.28 -7.01 -10.88
N LYS A 84 8.21 -6.76 -10.10
CA LYS A 84 7.01 -7.60 -10.03
C LYS A 84 5.92 -7.20 -11.03
N HIS A 85 5.87 -5.93 -11.45
CA HIS A 85 4.82 -5.36 -12.30
C HIS A 85 5.35 -4.65 -13.53
#